data_AF-A0A3B8LEP8-F1
#
_entry.id   AF-A0A3B8LEP8-F1
#
_cell.length_a   1.000
_cell.length_b   1.000
_cell.length_c   1.000
_cell.angle_alpha   90.00
_cell.angle_beta   90.00
_cell.angle_gamma   90.00
#
_symmetry.space_group_name_H-M   'P 1'
#
loop_
_entity.id
_entity.type
_entity.pdbx_description
1 polymer ?
#
loop_
_entity_poly.entity_id
_entity_poly.type
_entity_poly.pdbx_seq_one_letter_code
_entity_poly.pdbx_strand_id
1 'polypeptide(L)'
;MCSAGTCACPTTQKLCGGSCTDLSKDPDNCGKCGTSCQSNEACQSGKCTSTCAGTTPDNCSGTCVNLMTDAKNCGTCGVVCKTGQTCKAGSCECPTGQKLCGGKCIDTTSDAANCGACGTACKNNQICTASKCGCKSNQIKCNNRCFNPNTSANHCGKCGNACSNGETCQSGTCKCPTGQKLCGGKCVDTTSDAANCGGCGTVCATGATCTTSQCTCPTNQKVCGGKCVSQNVTACGS
;
A
#
# COMPACT_ATOMS: atom_id res chain seq x y z
N MET A 1 -25.29 -28.09 17.66
CA MET A 1 -24.11 -28.99 17.74
C MET A 1 -24.61 -30.32 18.25
N CYS A 2 -24.35 -31.42 17.54
CA CYS A 2 -24.69 -32.76 18.04
C CYS A 2 -23.43 -33.35 18.65
N SER A 3 -23.48 -33.68 19.94
CA SER A 3 -22.41 -34.36 20.67
C SER A 3 -23.04 -35.54 21.42
N ALA A 4 -22.40 -36.72 21.36
CA ALA A 4 -22.88 -37.94 22.02
C ALA A 4 -24.36 -38.32 21.75
N GLY A 5 -24.80 -38.24 20.49
CA GLY A 5 -26.15 -38.66 20.09
C GLY A 5 -27.29 -37.73 20.52
N THR A 6 -26.99 -36.62 21.21
CA THR A 6 -27.97 -35.56 21.51
C THR A 6 -27.64 -34.32 20.69
N CYS A 7 -28.58 -33.93 19.83
CA CYS A 7 -28.51 -32.70 19.08
C CYS A 7 -29.01 -31.55 19.94
N ALA A 8 -28.08 -30.72 20.42
CA ALA A 8 -28.39 -29.51 21.15
C ALA A 8 -28.46 -28.32 20.19
N CYS A 9 -29.55 -27.56 20.27
CA CYS A 9 -29.74 -26.33 19.54
C CYS A 9 -29.26 -25.11 20.33
N PRO A 10 -28.90 -24.01 19.64
CA PRO A 10 -28.72 -22.71 20.30
C PRO A 10 -29.96 -22.37 21.15
N THR A 11 -29.78 -21.56 22.19
CA THR A 11 -30.84 -21.23 23.17
C THR A 11 -32.10 -20.62 22.57
N THR A 12 -32.02 -20.05 21.37
CA THR A 12 -33.14 -19.44 20.63
C THR A 12 -33.83 -20.39 19.65
N GLN A 13 -33.41 -21.65 19.55
CA GLN A 13 -33.90 -22.59 18.54
C GLN A 13 -34.35 -23.91 19.18
N LYS A 14 -35.30 -24.59 18.54
CA LYS A 14 -35.80 -25.91 18.94
C LYS A 14 -35.41 -26.96 17.91
N LEU A 15 -35.12 -28.18 18.38
CA LEU A 15 -34.90 -29.31 17.49
C LEU A 15 -36.24 -29.78 16.90
N CYS A 16 -36.40 -29.64 15.58
CA CYS A 16 -37.55 -30.09 14.82
C CYS A 16 -37.08 -30.99 13.67
N GLY A 17 -37.55 -32.24 13.62
CA GLY A 17 -37.20 -33.17 12.54
C GLY A 17 -35.70 -33.42 12.35
N GLY A 18 -34.88 -33.26 13.40
CA GLY A 18 -33.43 -33.42 13.34
C GLY A 18 -32.63 -32.13 13.06
N SER A 19 -33.30 -31.01 12.78
CA SER A 19 -32.68 -29.71 12.51
C SER A 19 -33.08 -28.65 13.54
N CYS A 20 -32.16 -27.75 13.86
CA CYS A 20 -32.44 -26.63 14.76
C CYS A 20 -33.19 -25.52 14.03
N THR A 21 -34.33 -25.14 14.60
CA THR A 21 -35.32 -24.28 13.96
C THR A 21 -35.72 -23.15 14.89
N ASP A 22 -35.79 -21.93 14.38
CA ASP A 22 -36.32 -20.78 15.12
C ASP A 22 -37.84 -20.72 14.96
N LEU A 23 -38.55 -21.28 15.93
CA LEU A 23 -40.02 -21.33 15.93
C LEU A 23 -40.67 -19.95 15.97
N SER A 24 -39.92 -18.89 16.25
CA SER A 24 -40.47 -17.52 16.26
C SER A 24 -40.59 -16.92 14.86
N LYS A 25 -39.90 -17.50 13.87
CA LYS A 25 -39.74 -16.94 12.51
C LYS A 25 -39.85 -17.95 11.37
N ASP A 26 -39.74 -19.26 11.65
CA ASP A 26 -39.86 -20.28 10.61
C ASP A 26 -41.34 -20.50 10.22
N PRO A 27 -41.75 -20.19 8.97
CA PRO A 27 -43.10 -20.42 8.50
C PRO A 27 -43.51 -21.90 8.47
N ASP A 28 -42.57 -22.86 8.40
CA ASP A 28 -42.87 -24.29 8.38
C ASP A 28 -42.95 -24.91 9.80
N ASN A 29 -42.52 -24.17 10.82
CA ASN A 29 -42.46 -24.62 12.22
C ASN A 29 -42.91 -23.54 13.22
N CYS A 30 -43.93 -22.76 12.87
CA CYS A 30 -44.30 -21.56 13.60
C CYS A 30 -44.94 -21.86 14.96
N GLY A 31 -44.27 -21.43 16.04
CA GLY A 31 -44.68 -21.64 17.43
C GLY A 31 -44.48 -23.08 17.95
N LYS A 32 -44.50 -24.08 17.07
CA LYS A 32 -44.23 -25.50 17.36
C LYS A 32 -43.73 -26.22 16.09
N CYS A 33 -42.88 -27.23 16.27
CA CYS A 33 -42.43 -28.09 15.17
C CYS A 33 -43.61 -28.69 14.39
N GLY A 34 -43.55 -28.63 13.06
CA GLY A 34 -44.56 -29.16 12.15
C GLY A 34 -45.82 -28.30 12.01
N THR A 35 -45.87 -27.12 12.65
CA THR A 35 -46.94 -26.14 12.42
C THR A 35 -46.56 -25.22 11.27
N SER A 36 -47.06 -25.50 10.07
CA SER A 36 -46.86 -24.66 8.90
C SER A 36 -47.91 -23.55 8.80
N CYS A 37 -47.49 -22.33 8.48
CA CYS A 37 -48.39 -21.24 8.16
C CYS A 37 -49.04 -21.43 6.78
N GLN A 38 -50.19 -20.80 6.54
CA GLN A 38 -50.87 -20.88 5.24
C GLN A 38 -50.09 -20.11 4.17
N SER A 39 -50.45 -20.33 2.90
CA SER A 39 -49.78 -19.67 1.77
C SER A 39 -49.79 -18.14 1.93
N ASN A 40 -48.61 -17.52 1.87
CA ASN A 40 -48.35 -16.09 2.09
C ASN A 40 -48.53 -15.58 3.53
N GLU A 41 -48.71 -16.44 4.53
CA GLU A 41 -48.57 -16.05 5.93
C GLU A 41 -47.12 -16.13 6.38
N ALA A 42 -46.70 -15.18 7.20
CA ALA A 42 -45.37 -15.19 7.81
C ALA A 42 -45.44 -15.65 9.27
N CYS A 43 -44.37 -16.28 9.75
CA CYS A 43 -44.24 -16.56 11.17
C CYS A 43 -43.62 -15.36 11.89
N GLN A 44 -44.36 -14.74 12.79
CA GLN A 44 -43.86 -13.65 13.62
C GLN A 44 -44.18 -13.92 15.09
N SER A 45 -43.13 -13.98 15.92
CA SER A 45 -43.23 -14.28 17.36
C SER A 45 -43.95 -15.61 17.64
N GLY A 46 -43.78 -16.60 16.75
CA GLY A 46 -44.34 -17.93 16.90
C GLY A 46 -45.83 -18.04 16.56
N LYS A 47 -46.36 -17.06 15.83
CA LYS A 47 -47.73 -17.08 15.29
C LYS A 47 -47.72 -16.79 13.80
N CYS A 48 -48.54 -17.52 13.06
CA CYS A 48 -48.81 -17.23 11.67
C CYS A 48 -49.62 -15.93 11.58
N THR A 49 -49.17 -15.01 10.74
CA THR A 49 -49.81 -13.71 10.51
C THR A 49 -49.84 -13.40 9.02
N SER A 50 -50.97 -12.85 8.56
CA SER A 50 -51.12 -12.39 7.17
C SER A 50 -50.47 -11.02 6.95
N THR A 51 -50.13 -10.29 8.02
CA THR A 51 -49.50 -8.97 7.97
C THR A 51 -48.23 -8.95 8.81
N CYS A 52 -47.13 -8.52 8.19
CA CYS A 52 -45.88 -8.27 8.88
C CYS A 52 -45.93 -6.92 9.60
N ALA A 53 -45.36 -6.85 10.81
CA ALA A 53 -45.39 -5.64 11.64
C ALA A 53 -44.01 -5.26 12.18
N GLY A 54 -43.90 -4.02 12.68
CA GLY A 54 -42.71 -3.51 13.36
C GLY A 54 -41.60 -3.11 12.38
N THR A 55 -40.35 -3.49 12.71
CA THR A 55 -39.17 -3.14 11.90
C THR A 55 -39.03 -3.98 10.64
N THR A 56 -39.87 -4.99 10.43
CA THR A 56 -39.90 -5.85 9.22
C THR A 56 -41.33 -5.91 8.68
N PRO A 57 -41.83 -4.85 8.02
CA PRO A 57 -43.23 -4.74 7.61
C PRO A 57 -43.57 -5.49 6.32
N ASP A 58 -42.59 -6.02 5.60
CA ASP A 58 -42.78 -6.56 4.25
C ASP A 58 -42.74 -8.10 4.27
N ASN A 59 -43.71 -8.75 3.64
CA ASN A 59 -43.77 -10.20 3.57
C ASN A 59 -43.13 -10.71 2.27
N CYS A 60 -42.01 -11.41 2.39
CA CYS A 60 -41.33 -12.08 1.30
C CYS A 60 -41.45 -13.60 1.42
N SER A 61 -42.52 -14.15 0.82
CA SER A 61 -42.80 -15.59 0.79
C SER A 61 -42.82 -16.24 2.17
N GLY A 62 -43.53 -15.64 3.13
CA GLY A 62 -43.66 -16.14 4.50
C GLY A 62 -42.54 -15.72 5.44
N THR A 63 -41.60 -14.89 4.98
CA THR A 63 -40.59 -14.25 5.84
C THR A 63 -40.83 -12.75 5.92
N CYS A 64 -40.99 -12.21 7.14
CA CYS A 64 -41.06 -10.77 7.33
C CYS A 64 -39.66 -10.14 7.24
N VAL A 65 -39.51 -9.16 6.35
CA VAL A 65 -38.27 -8.42 6.10
C VAL A 65 -38.56 -6.93 6.06
N ASN A 66 -37.50 -6.13 5.92
CA ASN A 66 -37.61 -4.70 5.71
C ASN A 66 -36.98 -4.36 4.37
N LEU A 67 -37.80 -4.07 3.35
CA LEU A 67 -37.28 -3.79 2.02
C LEU A 67 -36.38 -2.55 1.99
N MET A 68 -36.45 -1.68 3.00
CA MET A 68 -35.64 -0.47 3.09
C MET A 68 -34.22 -0.69 3.64
N THR A 69 -33.98 -1.82 4.31
CA THR A 69 -32.73 -2.05 5.06
C THR A 69 -32.19 -3.49 4.95
N ASP A 70 -32.99 -4.46 4.50
CA ASP A 70 -32.55 -5.84 4.31
C ASP A 70 -31.74 -5.98 3.01
N ALA A 71 -30.45 -6.26 3.14
CA ALA A 71 -29.54 -6.48 2.03
C ALA A 71 -29.89 -7.70 1.16
N LYS A 72 -30.75 -8.62 1.61
CA LYS A 72 -31.21 -9.78 0.82
C LYS A 72 -32.55 -9.55 0.11
N ASN A 73 -33.26 -8.46 0.44
CA ASN A 73 -34.59 -8.14 -0.08
C ASN A 73 -34.71 -6.63 -0.33
N CYS A 74 -33.69 -5.99 -0.90
CA CYS A 74 -33.62 -4.55 -0.96
C CYS A 74 -34.56 -3.96 -2.03
N GLY A 75 -35.52 -3.16 -1.62
CA GLY A 75 -36.54 -2.53 -2.47
C GLY A 75 -37.67 -3.48 -2.88
N THR A 76 -37.34 -4.74 -3.19
CA THR A 76 -38.31 -5.81 -3.49
C THR A 76 -37.78 -7.17 -3.02
N CYS A 77 -38.69 -8.11 -2.79
CA CYS A 77 -38.35 -9.46 -2.34
C CYS A 77 -37.37 -10.16 -3.30
N GLY A 78 -36.32 -10.76 -2.75
CA GLY A 78 -35.30 -11.48 -3.51
C GLY A 78 -34.24 -10.61 -4.21
N VAL A 79 -34.33 -9.28 -4.13
CA VAL A 79 -33.25 -8.40 -4.62
C VAL A 79 -32.12 -8.36 -3.59
N VAL A 80 -31.03 -9.05 -3.92
CA VAL A 80 -29.84 -9.14 -3.06
C VAL A 80 -28.82 -8.08 -3.46
N CYS A 81 -28.39 -7.27 -2.50
CA CYS A 81 -27.29 -6.34 -2.67
C CYS A 81 -25.96 -7.09 -2.88
N LYS A 82 -25.16 -6.62 -3.83
CA LYS A 82 -23.87 -7.24 -4.16
C LYS A 82 -22.90 -7.08 -2.99
N THR A 83 -21.85 -7.89 -2.97
CA THR A 83 -20.81 -7.86 -1.93
C THR A 83 -20.26 -6.45 -1.75
N GLY A 84 -20.32 -5.95 -0.51
CA GLY A 84 -19.86 -4.61 -0.14
C GLY A 84 -20.91 -3.50 -0.27
N GLN A 85 -22.07 -3.76 -0.85
CA GLN A 85 -23.21 -2.83 -0.83
C GLN A 85 -24.07 -3.04 0.42
N THR A 86 -24.80 -2.01 0.83
CA THR A 86 -25.82 -2.07 1.87
C THR A 86 -27.16 -1.64 1.31
N CYS A 87 -28.26 -2.20 1.85
CA CYS A 87 -29.58 -1.68 1.52
C CYS A 87 -29.84 -0.40 2.30
N LYS A 88 -30.07 0.69 1.58
CA LYS A 88 -30.41 1.98 2.17
C LYS A 88 -31.58 2.57 1.40
N ALA A 89 -32.66 2.84 2.12
CA ALA A 89 -33.90 3.38 1.56
C ALA A 89 -34.42 2.59 0.34
N GLY A 90 -34.30 1.26 0.39
CA GLY A 90 -34.81 0.39 -0.68
C GLY A 90 -33.90 0.27 -1.90
N SER A 91 -32.69 0.81 -1.83
CA SER A 91 -31.69 0.70 -2.90
C SER A 91 -30.38 0.13 -2.39
N CYS A 92 -29.75 -0.73 -3.20
CA CYS A 92 -28.42 -1.23 -2.90
C CYS A 92 -27.37 -0.17 -3.24
N GLU A 93 -26.77 0.41 -2.20
CA GLU A 93 -25.82 1.50 -2.29
C GLU A 93 -24.46 1.09 -1.77
N CYS A 94 -23.41 1.77 -2.25
CA CYS A 94 -22.10 1.65 -1.63
C CYS A 94 -22.04 2.44 -0.32
N PRO A 95 -21.18 2.03 0.63
CA PRO A 95 -20.93 2.80 1.84
C PRO A 95 -20.54 4.25 1.52
N THR A 96 -20.81 5.16 2.46
CA THR A 96 -20.48 6.58 2.32
C THR A 96 -19.01 6.75 1.92
N GLY A 97 -18.77 7.56 0.88
CA GLY A 97 -17.43 7.83 0.35
C GLY A 97 -16.95 6.84 -0.72
N GLN A 98 -17.69 5.76 -1.00
CA GLN A 98 -17.35 4.79 -2.04
C GLN A 98 -18.26 4.92 -3.26
N LYS A 99 -17.76 4.50 -4.42
CA LYS A 99 -18.52 4.43 -5.68
C LYS A 99 -18.58 2.99 -6.17
N LEU A 100 -19.68 2.64 -6.82
CA LEU A 100 -19.82 1.34 -7.46
C LEU A 100 -19.01 1.32 -8.76
N CYS A 101 -17.89 0.61 -8.77
CA CYS A 101 -17.00 0.42 -9.92
C CYS A 101 -16.94 -1.07 -10.27
N GLY A 102 -17.40 -1.44 -11.47
CA GLY A 102 -17.37 -2.84 -11.93
C GLY A 102 -18.09 -3.83 -11.00
N GLY A 103 -19.13 -3.37 -10.29
CA GLY A 103 -19.89 -4.19 -9.34
C GLY A 103 -19.29 -4.30 -7.93
N LYS A 104 -18.21 -3.55 -7.63
CA LYS A 104 -17.62 -3.46 -6.29
C LYS A 104 -17.65 -2.02 -5.80
N CYS A 105 -17.79 -1.84 -4.49
CA CYS A 105 -17.65 -0.53 -3.88
C CYS A 105 -16.18 -0.19 -3.70
N ILE A 106 -15.74 0.90 -4.33
CA ILE A 106 -14.35 1.35 -4.34
C ILE A 106 -14.27 2.76 -3.75
N ASP A 107 -13.29 2.97 -2.87
CA ASP A 107 -12.94 4.30 -2.37
C ASP A 107 -12.12 5.06 -3.42
N THR A 108 -12.82 5.86 -4.22
CA THR A 108 -12.18 6.69 -5.27
C THR A 108 -11.32 7.83 -4.72
N THR A 109 -11.28 8.05 -3.41
CA THR A 109 -10.47 9.12 -2.82
C THR A 109 -9.01 8.70 -2.59
N SER A 110 -8.75 7.39 -2.52
CA SER A 110 -7.46 6.80 -2.16
C SER A 110 -7.02 5.64 -3.07
N ASP A 111 -7.96 5.02 -3.81
CA ASP A 111 -7.64 3.94 -4.75
C ASP A 111 -6.90 4.47 -5.98
N ALA A 112 -5.66 4.02 -6.16
CA ALA A 112 -4.80 4.45 -7.26
C ALA A 112 -5.26 3.96 -8.64
N ALA A 113 -6.12 2.93 -8.74
CA ALA A 113 -6.69 2.48 -10.00
C ALA A 113 -8.02 3.17 -10.34
N ASN A 114 -8.65 3.87 -9.39
CA ASN A 114 -9.97 4.47 -9.51
C ASN A 114 -10.02 5.89 -8.91
N CYS A 115 -8.98 6.69 -9.12
CA CYS A 115 -8.81 7.97 -8.46
C CYS A 115 -9.79 9.04 -8.99
N GLY A 116 -10.73 9.44 -8.14
CA GLY A 116 -11.82 10.37 -8.43
C GLY A 116 -13.00 9.78 -9.22
N ALA A 117 -12.73 8.79 -10.08
CA ALA A 117 -13.74 8.05 -10.82
C ALA A 117 -13.27 6.62 -11.14
N CYS A 118 -14.24 5.74 -11.43
CA CYS A 118 -13.97 4.35 -11.81
C CYS A 118 -13.07 4.28 -13.05
N GLY A 119 -12.02 3.45 -12.99
CA GLY A 119 -11.06 3.29 -14.09
C GLY A 119 -10.07 4.44 -14.28
N THR A 120 -10.14 5.50 -13.49
CA THR A 120 -9.17 6.60 -13.54
C THR A 120 -7.91 6.24 -12.75
N ALA A 121 -7.04 5.46 -13.37
CA ALA A 121 -5.80 5.03 -12.74
C ALA A 121 -4.74 6.16 -12.72
N CYS A 122 -4.10 6.34 -11.57
CA CYS A 122 -2.90 7.14 -11.42
C CYS A 122 -1.72 6.46 -12.11
N LYS A 123 -1.01 7.23 -12.93
CA LYS A 123 0.12 6.74 -13.75
C LYS A 123 1.44 7.27 -13.21
N ASN A 124 2.55 6.75 -13.71
CA ASN A 124 3.89 7.34 -13.51
C ASN A 124 4.28 7.51 -12.02
N ASN A 125 4.02 6.48 -11.21
CA ASN A 125 4.32 6.42 -9.77
C ASN A 125 3.57 7.46 -8.92
N GLN A 126 2.47 8.02 -9.45
CA GLN A 126 1.56 8.85 -8.67
C GLN A 126 0.74 7.99 -7.70
N ILE A 127 0.29 8.63 -6.64
CA ILE A 127 -0.68 8.10 -5.68
C ILE A 127 -2.01 8.82 -5.84
N CYS A 128 -3.10 8.21 -5.36
CA CYS A 128 -4.37 8.89 -5.22
C CYS A 128 -4.50 9.49 -3.83
N THR A 129 -4.80 10.78 -3.76
CA THR A 129 -5.11 11.44 -2.49
C THR A 129 -6.18 12.49 -2.73
N ALA A 130 -7.25 12.45 -1.93
CA ALA A 130 -8.40 13.35 -2.08
C ALA A 130 -8.93 13.38 -3.53
N SER A 131 -9.08 12.19 -4.13
CA SER A 131 -9.61 12.01 -5.49
C SER A 131 -8.73 12.60 -6.60
N LYS A 132 -7.46 12.89 -6.33
CA LYS A 132 -6.52 13.45 -7.31
C LYS A 132 -5.23 12.63 -7.35
N CYS A 133 -4.76 12.36 -8.56
CA CYS A 133 -3.45 11.76 -8.76
C CYS A 133 -2.35 12.79 -8.54
N GLY A 134 -1.43 12.48 -7.63
CA GLY A 134 -0.35 13.36 -7.21
C GLY A 134 0.89 12.59 -6.81
N CYS A 135 1.97 13.31 -6.52
CA CYS A 135 3.17 12.68 -5.98
C CYS A 135 3.03 12.45 -4.48
N LYS A 136 3.78 11.48 -3.95
CA LYS A 136 3.88 11.28 -2.51
C LYS A 136 4.46 12.54 -1.86
N SER A 137 4.25 12.67 -0.55
CA SER A 137 4.98 13.69 0.23
C SER A 137 6.49 13.55 -0.01
N ASN A 138 7.19 14.67 -0.09
CA ASN A 138 8.63 14.78 -0.40
C ASN A 138 9.03 14.32 -1.82
N GLN A 139 8.11 14.31 -2.77
CA GLN A 139 8.41 14.11 -4.19
C GLN A 139 8.03 15.34 -5.02
N ILE A 140 8.75 15.55 -6.11
CA ILE A 140 8.44 16.56 -7.12
C ILE A 140 7.86 15.90 -8.37
N LYS A 141 6.94 16.60 -9.03
CA LYS A 141 6.34 16.16 -10.29
C LYS A 141 7.13 16.73 -11.46
N CYS A 142 7.78 15.86 -12.23
CA CYS A 142 8.54 16.22 -13.43
C CYS A 142 7.99 15.45 -14.62
N ASN A 143 7.52 16.15 -15.66
CA ASN A 143 6.93 15.54 -16.86
C ASN A 143 5.86 14.47 -16.54
N ASN A 144 4.94 14.80 -15.62
CA ASN A 144 3.90 13.91 -15.12
C ASN A 144 4.37 12.65 -14.38
N ARG A 145 5.65 12.55 -13.98
CA ARG A 145 6.20 11.46 -13.15
C ARG A 145 6.77 12.00 -11.85
N CYS A 146 6.70 11.19 -10.80
CA CYS A 146 7.16 11.58 -9.48
C CYS A 146 8.58 11.10 -9.20
N PHE A 147 9.41 12.01 -8.70
CA PHE A 147 10.80 11.73 -8.32
C PHE A 147 11.06 12.27 -6.91
N ASN A 148 11.90 11.59 -6.15
CA ASN A 148 12.40 12.13 -4.89
C ASN A 148 13.55 13.09 -5.20
N PRO A 149 13.40 14.41 -5.01
CA PRO A 149 14.43 15.38 -5.33
C PRO A 149 15.68 15.22 -4.46
N ASN A 150 15.59 14.50 -3.33
CA ASN A 150 16.72 14.34 -2.41
C ASN A 150 17.66 13.20 -2.79
N THR A 151 17.24 12.32 -3.70
CA THR A 151 17.96 11.08 -4.05
C THR A 151 17.98 10.78 -5.54
N SER A 152 17.13 11.43 -6.34
CA SER A 152 17.11 11.23 -7.79
C SER A 152 18.31 11.91 -8.45
N ALA A 153 19.23 11.11 -8.99
CA ALA A 153 20.37 11.62 -9.76
C ALA A 153 19.93 12.47 -10.96
N ASN A 154 18.76 12.22 -11.57
CA ASN A 154 18.28 12.97 -12.74
C ASN A 154 17.39 14.18 -12.40
N HIS A 155 17.00 14.33 -11.13
CA HIS A 155 16.04 15.36 -10.68
C HIS A 155 16.45 15.90 -9.30
N CYS A 156 17.74 16.13 -9.09
CA CYS A 156 18.27 16.46 -7.78
C CYS A 156 17.92 17.89 -7.38
N GLY A 157 17.13 18.07 -6.31
CA GLY A 157 16.60 19.36 -5.85
C GLY A 157 15.49 19.95 -6.73
N LYS A 158 15.56 19.77 -8.06
CA LYS A 158 14.56 20.28 -9.03
C LYS A 158 14.46 19.37 -10.26
N CYS A 159 13.40 19.56 -11.06
CA CYS A 159 13.21 18.81 -12.29
C CYS A 159 14.35 19.05 -13.29
N GLY A 160 14.89 17.97 -13.88
CA GLY A 160 15.91 18.02 -14.92
C GLY A 160 17.32 18.35 -14.43
N ASN A 161 17.52 18.55 -13.11
CA ASN A 161 18.85 18.73 -12.56
C ASN A 161 19.54 17.37 -12.40
N ALA A 162 20.23 16.96 -13.46
CA ALA A 162 20.99 15.72 -13.48
C ALA A 162 22.38 15.92 -12.86
N CYS A 163 22.72 15.11 -11.86
CA CYS A 163 24.06 15.01 -11.33
C CYS A 163 24.99 14.44 -12.40
N SER A 164 26.12 15.11 -12.58
CA SER A 164 27.09 14.78 -13.63
C SER A 164 28.39 14.30 -12.98
N ASN A 165 29.37 13.90 -13.78
CA ASN A 165 30.75 13.79 -13.30
C ASN A 165 30.98 12.78 -12.14
N GLY A 166 30.10 11.78 -12.01
CA GLY A 166 30.13 10.78 -10.94
C GLY A 166 29.49 11.23 -9.63
N GLU A 167 28.88 12.41 -9.59
CA GLU A 167 28.13 12.89 -8.43
C GLU A 167 26.85 12.08 -8.21
N THR A 168 26.45 11.99 -6.95
CA THR A 168 25.17 11.43 -6.53
C THR A 168 24.30 12.51 -5.93
N CYS A 169 22.98 12.33 -5.99
CA CYS A 169 22.06 13.24 -5.35
C CYS A 169 22.00 12.96 -3.85
N GLN A 170 22.48 13.91 -3.06
CA GLN A 170 22.55 13.81 -1.60
C GLN A 170 21.83 15.02 -0.99
N SER A 171 20.64 14.77 -0.42
CA SER A 171 19.80 15.80 0.20
C SER A 171 19.50 16.99 -0.74
N GLY A 172 19.22 16.69 -2.00
CA GLY A 172 18.80 17.70 -2.99
C GLY A 172 19.94 18.44 -3.67
N THR A 173 21.19 18.01 -3.46
CA THR A 173 22.37 18.58 -4.11
C THR A 173 23.25 17.48 -4.68
N CYS A 174 23.79 17.71 -5.88
CA CYS A 174 24.78 16.82 -6.47
C CYS A 174 26.09 16.97 -5.72
N LYS A 175 26.61 15.86 -5.21
CA LYS A 175 27.85 15.80 -4.46
C LYS A 175 28.59 14.54 -4.84
N CYS A 176 29.93 14.59 -4.76
CA CYS A 176 30.70 13.37 -4.87
C CYS A 176 30.33 12.39 -3.75
N PRO A 177 30.38 11.07 -4.02
CA PRO A 177 30.25 10.05 -2.99
C PRO A 177 31.20 10.28 -1.81
N THR A 178 30.86 9.75 -0.64
CA THR A 178 31.73 9.82 0.54
C THR A 178 33.13 9.26 0.22
N GLY A 179 34.18 9.99 0.63
CA GLY A 179 35.57 9.65 0.33
C GLY A 179 36.09 10.22 -1.00
N GLN A 180 35.22 10.81 -1.83
CA GLN A 180 35.61 11.42 -3.10
C GLN A 180 35.52 12.94 -3.07
N LYS A 181 36.36 13.60 -3.86
CA LYS A 181 36.35 15.05 -4.08
C LYS A 181 36.15 15.36 -5.55
N LEU A 182 35.46 16.46 -5.84
CA LEU A 182 35.32 16.94 -7.22
C LEU A 182 36.64 17.59 -7.65
N CYS A 183 37.34 16.92 -8.57
CA CYS A 183 38.64 17.35 -9.11
C CYS A 183 38.56 17.43 -10.62
N GLY A 184 38.81 18.61 -11.20
CA GLY A 184 38.75 18.82 -12.65
C GLY A 184 37.39 18.47 -13.26
N GLY A 185 36.30 18.59 -12.49
CA GLY A 185 34.97 18.18 -12.93
C GLY A 185 34.76 16.66 -12.96
N LYS A 186 35.46 15.88 -12.13
CA LYS A 186 35.17 14.46 -11.91
C LYS A 186 35.35 14.12 -10.43
N CYS A 187 34.48 13.27 -9.90
CA CYS A 187 34.71 12.71 -8.56
C CYS A 187 35.90 11.74 -8.58
N VAL A 188 36.91 12.05 -7.77
CA VAL A 188 38.11 11.23 -7.60
C VAL A 188 38.26 10.81 -6.14
N ASP A 189 38.76 9.59 -5.91
CA ASP A 189 38.99 9.06 -4.58
C ASP A 189 40.30 9.60 -4.00
N THR A 190 40.21 10.60 -3.13
CA THR A 190 41.42 11.18 -2.53
C THR A 190 42.01 10.34 -1.40
N THR A 191 41.39 9.21 -1.05
CA THR A 191 41.83 8.35 0.06
C THR A 191 42.77 7.23 -0.39
N SER A 192 42.67 6.82 -1.67
CA SER A 192 43.40 5.68 -2.23
C SER A 192 44.00 5.92 -3.62
N ASP A 193 43.59 6.97 -4.34
CA ASP A 193 44.17 7.29 -5.64
C ASP A 193 45.56 7.94 -5.49
N ALA A 194 46.59 7.25 -5.96
CA ALA A 194 47.96 7.75 -5.95
C ALA A 194 48.16 9.01 -6.81
N ALA A 195 47.27 9.32 -7.76
CA ALA A 195 47.33 10.56 -8.55
C ALA A 195 46.58 11.74 -7.90
N ASN A 196 45.78 11.48 -6.86
CA ASN A 196 44.94 12.48 -6.19
C ASN A 196 44.97 12.32 -4.66
N CYS A 197 46.10 11.90 -4.09
CA CYS A 197 46.18 11.48 -2.71
C CYS A 197 46.07 12.64 -1.72
N GLY A 198 45.00 12.65 -0.92
CA GLY A 198 44.66 13.75 0.00
C GLY A 198 44.15 15.03 -0.67
N GLY A 199 44.16 15.12 -2.00
CA GLY A 199 43.70 16.29 -2.73
C GLY A 199 43.83 16.15 -4.24
N CYS A 200 43.15 17.02 -4.97
CA CYS A 200 43.16 17.03 -6.44
C CYS A 200 44.58 17.24 -6.98
N GLY A 201 45.05 16.34 -7.85
CA GLY A 201 46.35 16.42 -8.49
C GLY A 201 47.55 16.15 -7.58
N THR A 202 47.32 15.71 -6.34
CA THR A 202 48.42 15.32 -5.43
C THR A 202 48.93 13.93 -5.82
N VAL A 203 49.98 13.90 -6.65
CA VAL A 203 50.58 12.66 -7.11
C VAL A 203 51.61 12.14 -6.09
N CYS A 204 51.48 10.89 -5.68
CA CYS A 204 52.45 10.21 -4.85
C CYS A 204 53.75 9.96 -5.62
N ALA A 205 54.87 9.94 -4.89
CA ALA A 205 56.16 9.55 -5.44
C ALA A 205 56.08 8.18 -6.13
N THR A 206 56.88 7.96 -7.18
CA THR A 206 56.92 6.66 -7.86
C THR A 206 57.26 5.56 -6.86
N GLY A 207 56.41 4.53 -6.77
CA GLY A 207 56.55 3.44 -5.80
C GLY A 207 55.90 3.69 -4.44
N ALA A 208 55.34 4.88 -4.19
CA ALA A 208 54.49 5.13 -3.03
C ALA A 208 53.03 4.81 -3.33
N THR A 209 52.29 4.43 -2.28
CA THR A 209 50.86 4.17 -2.31
C THR A 209 50.10 5.27 -1.59
N CYS A 210 48.86 5.55 -1.99
CA CYS A 210 47.97 6.39 -1.20
C CYS A 210 47.20 5.53 -0.20
N THR A 211 47.35 5.81 1.09
CA THR A 211 46.59 5.14 2.15
C THR A 211 46.03 6.20 3.09
N THR A 212 44.71 6.19 3.31
CA THR A 212 44.03 7.16 4.20
C THR A 212 44.42 8.62 3.89
N SER A 213 44.41 8.97 2.60
CA SER A 213 44.76 10.32 2.12
C SER A 213 46.21 10.76 2.32
N GLN A 214 47.13 9.82 2.56
CA GLN A 214 48.57 10.08 2.69
C GLN A 214 49.39 9.19 1.77
N CYS A 215 50.38 9.78 1.10
CA CYS A 215 51.36 9.03 0.32
C CYS A 215 52.36 8.36 1.26
N THR A 216 52.44 7.05 1.20
CA THR A 216 53.34 6.23 2.02
C THR A 216 54.24 5.40 1.12
N CYS A 217 55.55 5.41 1.41
CA CYS A 217 56.47 4.45 0.81
C CYS A 217 56.39 3.11 1.54
N PRO A 218 56.74 1.99 0.89
CA PRO A 218 56.93 0.70 1.54
C PRO A 218 57.90 0.78 2.73
N THR A 219 57.82 -0.17 3.65
CA THR A 219 58.69 -0.25 4.82
C THR A 219 60.17 -0.19 4.42
N ASN A 220 60.98 0.54 5.20
CA ASN A 220 62.41 0.79 4.96
C ASN A 220 62.74 1.61 3.70
N GLN A 221 61.78 2.39 3.19
CA GLN A 221 61.99 3.35 2.11
C GLN A 221 61.67 4.79 2.55
N LYS A 222 62.26 5.78 1.84
CA LYS A 222 61.98 7.21 1.99
C LYS A 222 61.74 7.85 0.62
N VAL A 223 61.00 8.95 0.58
CA VAL A 223 60.84 9.74 -0.65
C VAL A 223 62.14 10.49 -0.94
N CYS A 224 62.62 10.40 -2.18
CA CYS A 224 63.87 10.98 -2.65
C CYS A 224 63.76 11.22 -4.16
N GLY A 225 63.86 12.48 -4.62
CA GLY A 225 63.72 12.82 -6.05
C GLY A 225 62.38 12.40 -6.67
N GLY A 226 61.28 12.44 -5.90
CA GLY A 226 59.96 12.01 -6.39
C GLY A 226 59.77 10.50 -6.54
N LYS A 227 60.67 9.66 -5.98
CA LYS A 227 60.54 8.20 -5.93
C LYS A 227 60.78 7.66 -4.53
N CYS A 228 60.20 6.52 -4.21
CA CYS A 228 60.55 5.77 -3.01
C CYS A 228 61.87 5.03 -3.23
N VAL A 229 62.86 5.27 -2.37
CA VAL A 229 64.17 4.63 -2.40
C VAL A 229 64.49 4.01 -1.05
N SER A 230 65.39 3.03 -1.00
CA SER A 230 65.86 2.46 0.27
C SER A 230 66.40 3.55 1.21
N GLN A 231 66.12 3.45 2.50
CA GLN A 231 66.59 4.41 3.51
C GLN A 231 68.12 4.60 3.49
N ASN A 232 68.87 3.58 3.04
CA ASN A 232 70.33 3.55 2.96
C ASN A 232 70.92 4.39 1.82
N VAL A 233 70.09 4.96 0.93
CA VAL A 233 70.55 5.88 -0.13
C VAL A 233 70.97 7.21 0.51
N THR A 234 72.26 7.53 0.41
CA THR A 234 72.90 8.70 1.05
C THR A 234 72.82 9.99 0.24
N ALA A 235 72.53 9.94 -1.06
CA ALA A 235 72.36 11.13 -1.90
C ALA A 235 71.16 10.96 -2.86
N CYS A 236 70.23 11.92 -2.81
CA CYS A 236 69.15 12.03 -3.79
C CYS A 236 69.72 12.67 -5.06
N GLY A 237 69.99 11.87 -6.09
CA GLY A 237 70.32 12.41 -7.40
C GLY A 237 69.18 13.28 -7.92
N SER A 238 69.54 14.48 -8.39
CA SER A 238 68.70 15.50 -9.01
C SER A 238 67.96 15.02 -10.25
#